data_AF-A0A1M4ED92-F1
#
_entry.id   AF-A0A1M4ED92-F1
#
_cell.length_a   1.000
_cell.length_b   1.000
_cell.length_c   1.000
_cell.angle_alpha   90.00
_cell.angle_beta   90.00
_cell.angle_gamma   90.00
#
_symmetry.space_group_name_H-M   'P 1'
#
loop_
_entity.id
_entity.type
_entity.pdbx_description
1 polymer ?
#
loop_
_entity_poly.entity_id
_entity_poly.type
_entity_poly.pdbx_seq_one_letter_code
_entity_poly.pdbx_strand_id
1 'polypeptide(L)'
;MGDRSPGVRSHARIPLLVEALRERDGIALDPYWMPTDDVRGVAGFDGIWLVPGSPYRDEAGAVEAVRVAREQGIPFLGTCAGFQHMLLEYARHVCGLRVAHAENEPGAADFLLTPLACSLAGHEGRVRLVPGTRIEQIVGATSTTESYICSYGLNEAHKETLAGHGLVFSGHAEDGTARVAELPGHPFFLATLFQPELAGDGRRPHPVVAAFAAAVARHHAGRGLASAR
;
A
#
# COMPACT_ATOMS: atom_id res chain seq x y z
N MET A 1 -7.19 5.92 -4.04
CA MET A 1 -6.73 6.09 -5.43
C MET A 1 -6.63 4.73 -6.08
N GLY A 2 -7.14 4.58 -7.29
CA GLY A 2 -7.21 3.31 -8.04
C GLY A 2 -8.35 3.35 -9.06
N ASP A 3 -8.38 2.41 -10.00
CA ASP A 3 -9.44 2.38 -11.02
C ASP A 3 -10.67 1.62 -10.51
N ARG A 4 -11.68 2.39 -10.07
CA ARG A 4 -12.87 1.83 -9.43
C ARG A 4 -13.56 0.83 -10.36
N SER A 5 -13.81 -0.36 -9.83
CA SER A 5 -14.49 -1.44 -10.54
C SER A 5 -15.34 -2.24 -9.57
N PRO A 6 -16.60 -2.58 -9.92
CA PRO A 6 -17.45 -3.46 -9.12
C PRO A 6 -16.92 -4.90 -9.06
N GLY A 7 -16.05 -5.30 -9.99
CA GLY A 7 -15.43 -6.63 -10.00
C GLY A 7 -14.33 -6.81 -8.95
N VAL A 8 -13.83 -5.71 -8.37
CA VAL A 8 -12.78 -5.76 -7.34
C VAL A 8 -13.42 -5.73 -5.96
N ARG A 9 -13.41 -6.86 -5.27
CA ARG A 9 -14.05 -7.03 -3.95
C ARG A 9 -13.63 -5.99 -2.93
N SER A 10 -12.34 -5.63 -2.91
CA SER A 10 -11.79 -4.63 -1.98
C SER A 10 -12.37 -3.24 -2.20
N HIS A 11 -12.69 -2.86 -3.44
CA HIS A 11 -13.34 -1.58 -3.74
C HIS A 11 -14.74 -1.48 -3.12
N ALA A 12 -15.49 -2.60 -3.13
CA ALA A 12 -16.81 -2.66 -2.51
C ALA A 12 -16.74 -2.64 -0.98
N ARG A 13 -15.61 -3.04 -0.38
CA ARG A 13 -15.42 -3.08 1.08
C ARG A 13 -14.98 -1.75 1.68
N ILE A 14 -14.22 -0.94 0.95
CA ILE A 14 -13.68 0.33 1.47
C ILE A 14 -14.74 1.25 2.10
N PRO A 15 -15.91 1.52 1.47
CA PRO A 15 -16.93 2.37 2.10
C PRO A 15 -17.42 1.83 3.44
N LEU A 16 -17.54 0.50 3.58
CA LEU A 16 -17.94 -0.14 4.84
C LEU A 16 -16.86 0.01 5.92
N LEU A 17 -15.59 -0.04 5.53
CA LEU A 17 -14.46 0.14 6.45
C LEU A 17 -14.38 1.59 6.94
N VAL A 18 -14.62 2.56 6.07
CA VAL A 18 -14.70 3.99 6.45
C VAL A 18 -15.83 4.21 7.46
N GLU A 19 -16.99 3.61 7.23
CA GLU A 19 -18.11 3.67 8.16
C GLU A 19 -17.76 3.02 9.51
N ALA A 20 -17.15 1.83 9.48
CA ALA A 20 -16.74 1.13 10.69
C ALA A 20 -15.69 1.91 11.50
N LEU A 21 -14.74 2.59 10.84
CA LEU A 21 -13.78 3.48 11.50
C LEU A 21 -14.47 4.63 12.24
N ARG A 22 -15.50 5.22 11.63
CA ARG A 22 -16.31 6.28 12.24
C ARG A 22 -17.04 5.77 13.48
N GLU A 23 -17.74 4.64 13.37
CA GLU A 23 -18.59 4.11 14.43
C GLU A 23 -17.80 3.52 15.60
N ARG A 24 -16.65 2.90 15.33
CA ARG A 24 -15.91 2.09 16.32
C ARG A 24 -14.69 2.80 16.87
N ASP A 25 -13.97 3.50 16.01
CA ASP A 25 -12.68 4.13 16.34
C ASP A 25 -12.82 5.65 16.51
N GLY A 26 -13.99 6.22 16.20
CA GLY A 26 -14.26 7.66 16.29
C GLY A 26 -13.51 8.48 15.24
N ILE A 27 -12.98 7.84 14.19
CA ILE A 27 -12.23 8.49 13.12
C ILE A 27 -13.15 8.70 11.93
N ALA A 28 -13.61 9.94 11.73
CA ALA A 28 -14.36 10.32 10.55
C ALA A 28 -13.39 10.70 9.41
N LEU A 29 -13.41 9.91 8.33
CA LEU A 29 -12.69 10.23 7.10
C LEU A 29 -13.67 10.79 6.07
N ASP A 30 -13.21 11.72 5.22
CA ASP A 30 -13.92 12.19 4.03
C ASP A 30 -13.26 11.59 2.78
N PRO A 31 -13.67 10.38 2.35
CA PRO A 31 -12.98 9.66 1.29
C PRO A 31 -13.35 10.21 -0.10
N TYR A 32 -12.33 10.55 -0.87
CA TYR A 32 -12.48 10.84 -2.31
C TYR A 32 -11.85 9.73 -3.15
N TRP A 33 -12.62 9.20 -4.10
CA TRP A 33 -12.11 8.19 -5.03
C TRP A 33 -11.44 8.85 -6.23
N MET A 34 -10.12 8.96 -6.18
CA MET A 34 -9.31 9.47 -7.28
C MET A 34 -8.92 8.34 -8.25
N PRO A 35 -9.21 8.46 -9.56
CA PRO A 35 -8.74 7.50 -10.57
C PRO A 35 -7.24 7.70 -10.87
N THR A 36 -6.61 6.69 -11.49
CA THR A 36 -5.16 6.73 -11.76
C THR A 36 -4.81 7.68 -12.89
N ASP A 37 -5.73 7.93 -13.83
CA ASP A 37 -5.58 8.84 -14.96
C ASP A 37 -5.92 10.32 -14.64
N ASP A 38 -6.24 10.64 -13.38
CA ASP A 38 -6.42 12.01 -12.91
C ASP A 38 -5.93 12.20 -11.47
N VAL A 39 -4.62 12.41 -11.32
CA VAL A 39 -3.97 12.63 -10.02
C VAL A 39 -3.76 14.10 -9.66
N ARG A 40 -4.43 15.02 -10.36
CA ARG A 40 -4.31 16.46 -10.09
C ARG A 40 -4.84 16.78 -8.69
N GLY A 41 -4.06 17.53 -7.92
CA GLY A 41 -4.43 17.94 -6.57
C GLY A 41 -4.28 16.83 -5.51
N VAL A 42 -3.64 15.69 -5.83
CA VAL A 42 -3.40 14.61 -4.85
C VAL A 42 -2.65 15.08 -3.60
N ALA A 43 -1.78 16.09 -3.73
CA ALA A 43 -1.08 16.76 -2.62
C ALA A 43 -2.02 17.49 -1.63
N GLY A 44 -3.28 17.72 -2.01
CA GLY A 44 -4.27 18.35 -1.14
C GLY A 44 -4.75 17.44 0.00
N PHE A 45 -4.62 16.12 -0.16
CA PHE A 45 -5.17 15.13 0.76
C PHE A 45 -4.29 14.90 2.00
N ASP A 46 -4.94 14.53 3.11
CA ASP A 46 -4.25 14.19 4.35
C ASP A 46 -3.78 12.73 4.44
N GLY A 47 -4.13 11.94 3.43
CA GLY A 47 -3.77 10.54 3.32
C GLY A 47 -4.05 9.98 1.93
N ILE A 48 -3.20 9.07 1.48
CA ILE A 48 -3.33 8.41 0.18
C ILE A 48 -3.39 6.90 0.41
N TRP A 49 -4.52 6.29 0.02
CA TRP A 49 -4.68 4.84 -0.02
C TRP A 49 -4.68 4.39 -1.47
N LEU A 50 -3.61 3.72 -1.92
CA LEU A 50 -3.52 3.11 -3.24
C LEU A 50 -3.98 1.65 -3.19
N VAL A 51 -5.12 1.39 -3.82
CA VAL A 51 -5.92 0.16 -3.61
C VAL A 51 -5.69 -0.87 -4.71
N PRO A 52 -6.14 -2.14 -4.57
CA PRO A 52 -5.93 -3.19 -5.56
C PRO A 52 -6.59 -2.89 -6.93
N GLY A 53 -6.32 -3.73 -7.93
CA GLY A 53 -6.98 -3.64 -9.25
C GLY A 53 -6.08 -3.18 -10.39
N SER A 54 -4.81 -3.60 -10.39
CA SER A 54 -3.95 -3.49 -11.58
C SER A 54 -4.42 -4.48 -12.68
N PRO A 55 -4.06 -4.25 -13.96
CA PRO A 55 -3.33 -3.08 -14.45
C PRO A 55 -4.16 -1.80 -14.31
N TYR A 56 -3.54 -0.74 -13.81
CA TYR A 56 -4.18 0.57 -13.75
C TYR A 56 -4.32 1.16 -15.16
N ARG A 57 -5.33 2.01 -15.36
CA ARG A 57 -5.50 2.77 -16.61
C ARG A 57 -4.31 3.68 -16.90
N ASP A 58 -3.71 4.23 -15.85
CA ASP A 58 -2.45 4.98 -15.94
C ASP A 58 -1.48 4.58 -14.82
N GLU A 59 -0.43 3.82 -15.17
CA GLU A 59 0.65 3.46 -14.24
C GLU A 59 1.42 4.69 -13.76
N ALA A 60 1.63 5.68 -14.64
CA ALA A 60 2.42 6.86 -14.31
C ALA A 60 1.72 7.73 -13.27
N GLY A 61 0.41 7.91 -13.38
CA GLY A 61 -0.39 8.56 -12.34
C GLY A 61 -0.37 7.79 -11.02
N ALA A 62 -0.40 6.45 -11.05
CA ALA A 62 -0.26 5.64 -9.84
C ALA A 62 1.08 5.88 -9.14
N VAL A 63 2.18 5.83 -9.90
CA VAL A 63 3.55 6.10 -9.42
C VAL A 63 3.68 7.53 -8.89
N GLU A 64 3.12 8.52 -9.58
CA GLU A 64 3.18 9.93 -9.16
C GLU A 64 2.47 10.17 -7.82
N ALA A 65 1.32 9.53 -7.57
CA ALA A 65 0.65 9.67 -6.28
C ALA A 65 1.47 9.07 -5.12
N VAL A 66 2.14 7.93 -5.33
CA VAL A 66 3.06 7.36 -4.34
C VAL A 66 4.21 8.34 -4.09
N ARG A 67 4.77 8.90 -5.15
CA ARG A 67 5.89 9.85 -5.07
C ARG A 67 5.51 11.09 -4.28
N VAL A 68 4.36 11.69 -4.59
CA VAL A 68 3.82 12.85 -3.85
C VAL A 68 3.65 12.49 -2.38
N ALA A 69 3.13 11.30 -2.07
CA ALA A 69 2.99 10.86 -0.70
C ALA A 69 4.34 10.82 0.02
N ARG A 70 5.33 10.14 -0.58
CA ARG A 70 6.68 9.96 -0.04
C ARG A 70 7.41 11.28 0.17
N GLU A 71 7.37 12.17 -0.82
CA GLU A 71 8.14 13.42 -0.81
C GLU A 71 7.52 14.48 0.09
N GLN A 72 6.20 14.46 0.30
CA GLN A 72 5.50 15.46 1.11
C GLN A 72 5.13 14.98 2.52
N GLY A 73 5.49 13.75 2.89
CA GLY A 73 5.19 13.23 4.23
C GLY A 73 3.72 12.84 4.43
N ILE A 74 2.93 12.71 3.35
CA ILE A 74 1.50 12.40 3.42
C ILE A 74 1.33 10.92 3.74
N PRO A 75 0.62 10.54 4.84
CA PRO A 75 0.35 9.15 5.17
C PRO A 75 -0.07 8.31 3.96
N PHE A 76 0.64 7.21 3.73
CA PHE A 76 0.43 6.33 2.57
C PHE A 76 0.17 4.89 2.99
N LEU A 77 -0.87 4.30 2.41
CA LEU A 77 -1.15 2.86 2.45
C LEU A 77 -1.28 2.31 1.03
N GLY A 78 -0.43 1.36 0.65
CA GLY A 78 -0.52 0.64 -0.63
C GLY A 78 -0.91 -0.83 -0.43
N THR A 79 -1.99 -1.30 -1.04
CA THR A 79 -2.45 -2.70 -0.87
C THR A 79 -2.50 -3.43 -2.21
N CYS A 80 -1.96 -4.66 -2.27
CA CYS A 80 -1.79 -5.46 -3.49
C CYS A 80 -1.11 -4.67 -4.63
N ALA A 81 -1.88 -4.16 -5.60
CA ALA A 81 -1.37 -3.30 -6.66
C ALA A 81 -0.69 -2.03 -6.10
N GLY A 82 -1.19 -1.49 -4.98
CA GLY A 82 -0.52 -0.36 -4.32
C GLY A 82 0.84 -0.70 -3.72
N PHE A 83 1.06 -1.95 -3.29
CA PHE A 83 2.39 -2.42 -2.91
C PHE A 83 3.32 -2.49 -4.12
N GLN A 84 2.85 -3.07 -5.22
CA GLN A 84 3.62 -3.17 -6.46
C GLN A 84 4.06 -1.80 -6.98
N HIS A 85 3.14 -0.83 -7.03
CA HIS A 85 3.43 0.50 -7.56
C HIS A 85 4.22 1.37 -6.58
N MET A 86 4.12 1.10 -5.27
CA MET A 86 5.03 1.71 -4.29
C MET A 86 6.48 1.27 -4.53
N LEU A 87 6.71 -0.02 -4.72
CA LEU A 87 8.05 -0.52 -5.03
C LEU A 87 8.56 0.05 -6.36
N LEU A 88 7.68 0.15 -7.36
CA LEU A 88 8.02 0.70 -8.67
C LEU A 88 8.41 2.18 -8.60
N GLU A 89 7.67 2.99 -7.84
CA GLU A 89 8.03 4.37 -7.56
C GLU A 89 9.40 4.45 -6.90
N TYR A 90 9.61 3.70 -5.82
CA TYR A 90 10.84 3.76 -5.05
C TYR A 90 12.06 3.31 -5.89
N ALA A 91 11.91 2.23 -6.65
CA ALA A 91 12.95 1.74 -7.56
C ALA A 91 13.35 2.79 -8.59
N ARG A 92 12.37 3.45 -9.22
CA ARG A 92 12.62 4.42 -10.30
C ARG A 92 13.14 5.76 -9.76
N HIS A 93 12.57 6.26 -8.67
CA HIS A 93 12.81 7.62 -8.19
C HIS A 93 13.84 7.73 -7.06
N VAL A 94 14.05 6.67 -6.28
CA VAL A 94 15.05 6.67 -5.19
C VAL A 94 16.28 5.86 -5.56
N CYS A 95 16.10 4.67 -6.15
CA CYS A 95 17.22 3.80 -6.54
C CYS A 95 17.76 4.09 -7.96
N GLY A 96 17.06 4.90 -8.76
CA GLY A 96 17.46 5.22 -10.14
C GLY A 96 17.40 4.04 -11.11
N LEU A 97 16.62 3.00 -10.79
CA LEU A 97 16.50 1.78 -11.60
C LEU A 97 15.58 1.99 -12.79
N ARG A 98 15.93 1.39 -13.94
CA ARG A 98 15.11 1.34 -15.16
C ARG A 98 14.40 -0.01 -15.23
N VAL A 99 13.40 -0.17 -14.37
CA VAL A 99 12.62 -1.40 -14.20
C VAL A 99 11.16 -1.20 -14.55
N ALA A 100 10.51 -2.27 -14.97
CA ALA A 100 9.10 -2.28 -15.35
C ALA A 100 8.26 -3.25 -14.50
N HIS A 101 6.95 -3.05 -14.57
CA HIS A 101 5.97 -4.03 -14.12
C HIS A 101 5.62 -4.96 -15.30
N ALA A 102 5.79 -6.28 -15.14
CA ALA A 102 5.60 -7.22 -16.25
C ALA A 102 4.16 -7.25 -16.80
N GLU A 103 3.16 -6.92 -15.97
CA GLU A 103 1.77 -6.78 -16.42
C GLU A 103 1.57 -5.60 -17.39
N ASN A 104 2.33 -4.52 -17.21
CA ASN A 104 2.16 -3.27 -17.93
C ASN A 104 3.04 -3.20 -19.17
N GLU A 105 4.28 -3.68 -19.07
CA GLU A 105 5.27 -3.64 -20.15
C GLU A 105 5.91 -5.03 -20.37
N PRO A 106 5.18 -6.04 -20.86
CA PRO A 106 5.66 -7.43 -20.94
C PRO A 106 6.91 -7.64 -21.81
N GLY A 107 7.31 -6.65 -22.61
CA GLY A 107 8.52 -6.67 -23.44
C GLY A 107 9.74 -5.97 -22.83
N ALA A 108 9.66 -5.49 -21.57
CA ALA A 108 10.79 -4.81 -20.94
C ALA A 108 11.97 -5.76 -20.66
N ALA A 109 13.17 -5.19 -20.57
CA ALA A 109 14.40 -5.95 -20.35
C ALA A 109 14.63 -6.34 -18.89
N ASP A 110 14.06 -5.58 -17.95
CA ASP A 110 14.21 -5.82 -16.51
C ASP A 110 12.89 -5.55 -15.77
N PHE A 111 12.47 -6.53 -14.98
CA PHE A 111 11.20 -6.52 -14.26
C PHE A 111 11.44 -6.40 -12.77
N LEU A 112 10.84 -5.37 -12.18
CA LEU A 112 10.72 -5.29 -10.72
C LEU A 112 9.58 -6.15 -10.22
N LEU A 113 8.47 -6.22 -10.96
CA LEU A 113 7.32 -7.04 -10.61
C LEU A 113 7.11 -8.12 -11.66
N THR A 114 7.07 -9.38 -11.21
CA THR A 114 6.93 -10.56 -12.06
C THR A 114 5.73 -11.39 -11.64
N PRO A 115 5.16 -12.22 -12.54
CA PRO A 115 4.12 -13.16 -12.17
C PRO A 115 4.56 -14.06 -11.00
N LEU A 116 3.68 -14.24 -10.02
CA LEU A 116 3.88 -15.20 -8.93
C LEU A 116 3.74 -16.62 -9.49
N ALA A 117 4.68 -17.50 -9.14
CA ALA A 117 4.67 -18.90 -9.60
C ALA A 117 3.37 -19.64 -9.25
N CYS A 118 2.80 -19.33 -8.08
CA CYS A 118 1.44 -19.70 -7.70
C CYS A 118 0.64 -18.42 -7.45
N SER A 119 -0.48 -18.24 -8.16
CA SER A 119 -1.40 -17.14 -7.88
C SER A 119 -1.88 -17.27 -6.44
N LEU A 120 -1.76 -16.19 -5.67
CA LEU A 120 -2.26 -16.14 -4.30
C LEU A 120 -3.76 -15.79 -4.26
N ALA A 121 -4.41 -15.64 -5.43
CA ALA A 121 -5.80 -15.22 -5.46
C ALA A 121 -6.73 -16.19 -4.76
N GLY A 122 -7.47 -15.68 -3.77
CA GLY A 122 -8.39 -16.48 -2.94
C GLY A 122 -7.69 -17.30 -1.86
N HIS A 123 -6.38 -17.12 -1.65
CA HIS A 123 -5.63 -17.82 -0.62
C HIS A 123 -5.40 -16.94 0.61
N GLU A 124 -5.33 -17.58 1.76
CA GLU A 124 -4.77 -17.01 2.97
C GLU A 124 -3.36 -17.54 3.19
N GLY A 125 -2.47 -16.68 3.68
CA GLY A 125 -1.08 -17.04 3.91
C GLY A 125 -0.56 -16.43 5.19
N ARG A 126 0.25 -17.19 5.92
CA ARG A 126 0.97 -16.67 7.07
C ARG A 126 2.04 -15.69 6.62
N VAL A 127 2.10 -14.55 7.30
CA VAL A 127 3.13 -13.52 7.15
C VAL A 127 3.90 -13.44 8.45
N ARG A 128 5.20 -13.69 8.41
CA ARG A 128 6.11 -13.44 9.53
C ARG A 128 6.53 -11.98 9.51
N LEU A 129 6.37 -11.29 10.63
CA LEU A 129 6.64 -9.86 10.79
C LEU A 129 7.97 -9.66 11.49
N VAL A 130 8.75 -8.69 11.01
CA VAL A 130 10.07 -8.38 11.57
C VAL A 130 9.90 -7.60 12.87
N PRO A 131 10.46 -8.05 14.01
CA PRO A 131 10.31 -7.36 15.29
C PRO A 131 10.77 -5.90 15.26
N GLY A 132 10.02 -5.02 15.92
CA GLY A 132 10.36 -3.59 16.02
C GLY A 132 10.01 -2.75 14.79
N THR A 133 9.42 -3.37 13.76
CA THR A 133 8.88 -2.65 12.59
C THR A 133 7.49 -2.11 12.87
N ARG A 134 7.04 -1.15 12.06
CA ARG A 134 5.73 -0.53 12.21
C ARG A 134 4.62 -1.56 12.06
N ILE A 135 4.70 -2.44 11.06
CA ILE A 135 3.68 -3.48 10.84
C ILE A 135 3.56 -4.42 12.05
N GLU A 136 4.68 -4.82 12.65
CA GLU A 136 4.68 -5.70 13.83
C GLU A 136 4.01 -5.02 15.03
N GLN A 137 4.30 -3.74 15.26
CA GLN A 137 3.64 -2.95 16.30
C GLN A 137 2.13 -2.76 16.06
N ILE A 138 1.73 -2.55 14.80
CA ILE A 138 0.32 -2.41 14.40
C ILE A 138 -0.45 -3.71 14.65
N VAL A 139 0.13 -4.84 14.27
CA VAL A 139 -0.48 -6.17 14.41
C VAL A 139 -0.43 -6.65 15.86
N GLY A 140 0.61 -6.29 16.61
CA GLY A 140 0.84 -6.71 18.00
C GLY A 140 1.32 -8.16 18.12
N ALA A 141 1.85 -8.74 17.04
CA ALA A 141 2.37 -10.10 17.00
C ALA A 141 3.47 -10.23 15.94
N THR A 142 4.33 -11.23 16.08
CA THR A 142 5.41 -11.54 15.13
C THR A 142 4.93 -12.33 13.91
N SER A 143 3.64 -12.67 13.84
CA SER A 143 3.03 -13.26 12.64
C SER A 143 1.53 -12.98 12.57
N THR A 144 1.00 -12.99 11.36
CA THR A 144 -0.43 -12.84 11.06
C THR A 144 -0.82 -13.73 9.87
N THR A 145 -2.11 -13.99 9.67
CA THR A 145 -2.65 -14.71 8.52
C THR A 145 -3.47 -13.75 7.68
N GLU A 146 -3.12 -13.61 6.40
CA GLU A 146 -3.64 -12.54 5.55
C GLU A 146 -4.19 -13.05 4.23
N SER A 147 -5.17 -12.36 3.65
CA SER A 147 -5.82 -12.75 2.40
C SER A 147 -5.22 -12.03 1.17
N TYR A 148 -5.12 -12.75 0.05
CA TYR A 148 -4.50 -12.27 -1.18
C TYR A 148 -5.43 -12.37 -2.40
N ILE A 149 -5.34 -11.39 -3.31
CA ILE A 149 -5.91 -11.43 -4.69
C ILE A 149 -4.89 -10.91 -5.71
N CYS A 150 -3.63 -11.29 -5.58
CA CYS A 150 -2.55 -10.77 -6.43
C CYS A 150 -1.91 -11.91 -7.24
N SER A 151 -1.59 -11.61 -8.50
CA SER A 151 -0.90 -12.52 -9.42
C SER A 151 0.53 -12.09 -9.73
N TYR A 152 0.96 -10.91 -9.25
CA TYR A 152 2.31 -10.37 -9.40
C TYR A 152 2.92 -10.03 -8.04
N GLY A 153 4.24 -10.14 -7.93
CA GLY A 153 5.00 -9.78 -6.74
C GLY A 153 6.40 -9.29 -7.09
N LEU A 154 7.16 -8.93 -6.06
CA LEU A 154 8.54 -8.47 -6.23
C LEU A 154 9.41 -9.58 -6.84
N ASN A 155 10.18 -9.22 -7.87
CA ASN A 155 11.33 -9.98 -8.28
C ASN A 155 12.42 -9.83 -7.21
N GLU A 156 12.65 -10.89 -6.43
CA GLU A 156 13.53 -10.86 -5.25
C GLU A 156 14.99 -10.47 -5.60
N ALA A 157 15.42 -10.55 -6.86
CA ALA A 157 16.72 -10.05 -7.31
C ALA A 157 16.92 -8.54 -7.05
N HIS A 158 15.84 -7.75 -6.98
CA HIS A 158 15.89 -6.32 -6.73
C HIS A 158 15.76 -5.94 -5.25
N LYS A 159 15.42 -6.90 -4.38
CA LYS A 159 15.13 -6.66 -2.96
C LYS A 159 16.29 -6.04 -2.21
N GLU A 160 17.50 -6.56 -2.41
CA GLU A 160 18.70 -6.06 -1.73
C GLU A 160 19.01 -4.62 -2.14
N THR A 161 18.83 -4.28 -3.42
CA THR A 161 19.02 -2.91 -3.92
C THR A 161 18.05 -1.93 -3.28
N LEU A 162 16.76 -2.29 -3.22
CA LEU A 162 15.73 -1.46 -2.56
C LEU A 162 16.02 -1.28 -1.07
N ALA A 163 16.41 -2.36 -0.40
CA ALA A 163 16.77 -2.34 1.01
C ALA A 163 18.00 -1.47 1.29
N GLY A 164 19.02 -1.55 0.43
CA GLY A 164 20.24 -0.74 0.53
C GLY A 164 20.00 0.77 0.41
N HIS A 165 18.87 1.20 -0.16
CA HIS A 165 18.48 2.61 -0.26
C HIS A 165 17.57 3.08 0.89
N GLY A 166 17.20 2.18 1.81
CA GLY A 166 16.48 2.51 3.04
C GLY A 166 15.05 1.97 3.15
N LEU A 167 14.54 1.25 2.13
CA LEU A 167 13.26 0.58 2.25
C LEU A 167 13.37 -0.65 3.17
N VAL A 168 12.42 -0.86 4.07
CA VAL A 168 12.42 -2.02 4.96
C VAL A 168 11.35 -3.00 4.53
N PHE A 169 11.75 -4.21 4.18
CA PHE A 169 10.82 -5.33 4.00
C PHE A 169 10.48 -5.92 5.36
N SER A 170 9.35 -5.51 5.92
CA SER A 170 8.97 -5.78 7.31
C SER A 170 8.09 -7.01 7.50
N GLY A 171 7.73 -7.70 6.42
CA GLY A 171 6.90 -8.90 6.46
C GLY A 171 7.18 -9.85 5.31
N HIS A 172 7.23 -11.15 5.61
CA HIS A 172 7.67 -12.20 4.70
C HIS A 172 6.73 -13.41 4.71
N ALA A 173 6.59 -14.07 3.57
CA ALA A 173 6.03 -15.43 3.53
C ALA A 173 7.01 -16.45 4.13
N GLU A 174 6.55 -17.69 4.26
CA GLU A 174 7.36 -18.79 4.80
C GLU A 174 8.66 -19.01 4.03
N ASP A 175 8.62 -18.83 2.70
CA ASP A 175 9.75 -18.92 1.77
C ASP A 175 10.67 -17.69 1.76
N GLY A 176 10.37 -16.65 2.56
CA GLY A 176 11.16 -15.42 2.65
C GLY A 176 10.76 -14.31 1.67
N THR A 177 9.85 -14.60 0.73
CA THR A 177 9.34 -13.63 -0.25
C THR A 177 8.72 -12.43 0.47
N ALA A 178 9.01 -11.22 0.00
CA ALA A 178 8.48 -10.00 0.61
C ALA A 178 6.95 -9.90 0.47
N ARG A 179 6.27 -9.60 1.58
CA ARG A 179 4.81 -9.38 1.64
C ARG A 179 4.44 -8.02 2.21
N VAL A 180 5.35 -7.38 2.94
CA VAL A 180 5.17 -6.04 3.50
C VAL A 180 6.45 -5.24 3.30
N ALA A 181 6.30 -3.97 2.94
CA ALA A 181 7.38 -3.02 2.85
C ALA A 181 6.96 -1.68 3.47
N GLU A 182 7.88 -1.03 4.16
CA GLU A 182 7.67 0.26 4.81
C GLU A 182 8.91 1.16 4.66
N LEU A 183 8.70 2.47 4.72
CA LEU A 183 9.79 3.45 4.66
C LEU A 183 10.00 4.09 6.04
N PRO A 184 11.06 3.71 6.77
CA PRO A 184 11.42 4.36 8.03
C PRO A 184 11.67 5.87 7.84
N GLY A 185 11.35 6.66 8.87
CA GLY A 185 11.47 8.12 8.84
C GLY A 185 10.25 8.85 8.23
N HIS A 186 9.40 8.17 7.46
CA HIS A 186 8.14 8.74 6.98
C HIS A 186 7.04 8.68 8.06
N PRO A 187 6.14 9.69 8.19
CA PRO A 187 5.09 9.70 9.21
C PRO A 187 4.23 8.44 9.22
N PHE A 188 3.82 7.96 8.05
CA PHE A 188 3.23 6.64 7.81
C PHE A 188 3.40 6.27 6.34
N PHE A 189 4.19 5.25 6.03
CA PHE A 189 4.39 4.77 4.66
C PHE A 189 4.52 3.25 4.70
N LEU A 190 3.43 2.56 4.39
CA LEU A 190 3.31 1.13 4.55
C LEU A 190 2.62 0.55 3.32
N ALA A 191 3.13 -0.56 2.82
CA ALA A 191 2.47 -1.28 1.77
C ALA A 191 2.48 -2.78 2.01
N THR A 192 1.37 -3.43 1.66
CA THR A 192 1.14 -4.86 1.87
C THR A 192 0.74 -5.51 0.55
N LEU A 193 1.32 -6.66 0.24
CA LEU A 193 0.86 -7.45 -0.89
C LEU A 193 -0.52 -8.07 -0.60
N PHE A 194 -0.79 -8.44 0.64
CA PHE A 194 -2.13 -8.83 1.06
C PHE A 194 -3.11 -7.65 1.08
N GLN A 195 -4.39 -7.98 1.15
CA GLN A 195 -5.50 -7.02 1.09
C GLN A 195 -6.22 -6.95 2.44
N PRO A 196 -5.79 -6.06 3.36
CA PRO A 196 -6.45 -5.90 4.65
C PRO A 196 -7.93 -5.47 4.51
N GLU A 197 -8.35 -4.98 3.34
CA GLU A 197 -9.74 -4.66 3.00
C GLU A 197 -10.67 -5.88 3.03
N LEU A 198 -10.11 -7.08 2.87
CA LEU A 198 -10.84 -8.34 2.80
C LEU A 198 -10.92 -9.05 4.14
N ALA A 199 -10.29 -8.52 5.18
CA ALA A 199 -10.26 -9.13 6.49
C ALA A 199 -11.67 -9.19 7.11
N GLY A 200 -12.04 -10.38 7.58
CA GLY A 200 -13.31 -10.61 8.30
C GLY A 200 -14.56 -10.33 7.46
N ASP A 201 -15.63 -9.91 8.14
CA ASP A 201 -16.93 -9.64 7.54
C ASP A 201 -17.11 -8.18 7.09
N GLY A 202 -16.06 -7.35 7.22
CA GLY A 202 -16.07 -5.92 6.94
C GLY A 202 -16.66 -5.05 8.05
N ARG A 203 -17.03 -5.60 9.22
CA ARG A 203 -17.54 -4.83 10.36
C ARG A 203 -16.45 -4.35 11.32
N ARG A 204 -15.23 -4.89 11.20
CA ARG A 204 -14.06 -4.47 11.96
C ARG A 204 -12.94 -4.12 10.98
N PRO A 205 -12.44 -2.88 10.98
CA PRO A 205 -11.27 -2.53 10.21
C PRO A 205 -10.08 -3.38 10.63
N HIS A 206 -9.31 -3.84 9.65
CA HIS A 206 -8.03 -4.47 9.92
C HIS A 206 -7.10 -3.49 10.67
N PRO A 207 -6.24 -3.94 11.60
CA PRO A 207 -5.34 -3.04 12.33
C PRO A 207 -4.51 -2.12 11.43
N VAL A 208 -4.08 -2.58 10.26
CA VAL A 208 -3.39 -1.76 9.24
C VAL A 208 -4.24 -0.59 8.75
N VAL A 209 -5.53 -0.83 8.47
CA VAL A 209 -6.47 0.21 8.00
C VAL A 209 -6.74 1.21 9.11
N ALA A 210 -6.95 0.75 10.35
CA ALA A 210 -7.14 1.61 11.51
C ALA A 210 -5.89 2.46 11.81
N ALA A 211 -4.70 1.87 11.73
CA ALA A 211 -3.43 2.59 11.94
C ALA A 211 -3.18 3.65 10.87
N PHE A 212 -3.51 3.34 9.60
CA PHE A 212 -3.48 4.31 8.51
C PHE A 212 -4.46 5.47 8.78
N ALA A 213 -5.73 5.18 9.08
CA ALA A 213 -6.72 6.21 9.39
C ALA A 213 -6.30 7.11 10.55
N ALA A 214 -5.71 6.54 11.61
CA ALA A 214 -5.17 7.30 12.72
C ALA A 214 -3.98 8.18 12.29
N ALA A 215 -3.13 7.74 11.36
CA ALA A 215 -2.06 8.55 10.81
C ALA A 215 -2.59 9.72 9.97
N VAL A 216 -3.62 9.49 9.17
CA VAL A 216 -4.33 10.56 8.41
C VAL A 216 -4.89 11.62 9.37
N ALA A 217 -5.58 11.19 10.43
CA ALA A 217 -6.15 12.11 11.42
C ALA A 217 -5.07 12.98 12.11
N ARG A 218 -3.91 12.38 12.45
CA ARG A 218 -2.77 13.12 13.01
C ARG A 218 -2.16 14.11 12.01
N HIS A 219 -2.03 13.71 10.75
CA HIS A 219 -1.51 14.58 9.70
C HIS A 219 -2.42 15.80 9.49
N HIS A 220 -3.73 15.59 9.41
CA HIS A 220 -4.73 16.65 9.33
C HIS A 220 -4.62 17.65 10.49
N ALA A 221 -4.58 17.14 11.73
CA ALA A 221 -4.43 17.98 12.92
C ALA A 221 -3.11 18.79 12.91
N GLY A 222 -2.02 18.20 12.40
CA GLY A 222 -0.73 18.88 12.24
C GLY A 222 -0.77 20.05 11.24
N ARG A 223 -1.49 19.88 10.11
CA ARG A 223 -1.65 20.96 9.11
C ARG A 223 -2.49 22.12 9.62
N GLY A 224 -3.55 21.83 10.37
CA GLY A 224 -4.38 22.88 11.00
C GLY A 224 -3.58 23.79 11.93
N LEU A 225 -2.63 23.21 12.69
CA LEU A 225 -1.73 23.98 13.57
C LEU A 225 -0.68 24.80 12.80
N ALA A 226 -0.21 24.30 11.65
CA ALA A 226 0.75 25.02 10.82
C ALA A 226 0.10 26.19 10.04
N SER A 227 -1.16 26.04 9.62
CA SER A 227 -1.91 27.10 8.93
C SER A 227 -2.41 28.21 9.85
N ALA A 228 -2.41 27.99 11.17
CA ALA A 228 -2.85 28.97 12.18
C ALA A 228 -1.70 29.84 12.73
N ARG A 229 -0.47 29.66 12.22
CA ARG A 229 0.73 30.44 12.56
C ARG A 229 1.12 31.34 11.39
#